data_AF-A0ABD0PBS8-F1
#
_entry.id   AF-A0ABD0PBS8-F1
#
_cell.length_a   1.000
_cell.length_b   1.000
_cell.length_c   1.000
_cell.angle_alpha   90.00
_cell.angle_beta   90.00
_cell.angle_gamma   90.00
#
_symmetry.space_group_name_H-M   'P 1'
#
loop_
_entity.id
_entity.type
_entity.pdbx_description
1 polymer ?
#
loop_
_entity_poly.entity_id
_entity_poly.type
_entity_poly.pdbx_seq_one_letter_code
_entity_poly.pdbx_strand_id
1 'polypeptide(L)' 'EIPVGGLKPNETVHATQEAQLLSQLNHPAILKFYTSFLERDAFCIITEYCE' A
#
# COMPACT_ATOMS: atom_id res chain seq x y z
N GLU A 1 6.93 -5.47 -2.54
CA GLU A 1 7.69 -4.22 -2.37
C GLU A 1 7.47 -3.36 -3.61
N ILE A 2 7.05 -2.11 -3.45
CA ILE A 2 7.07 -1.14 -4.56
C ILE A 2 8.43 -0.43 -4.46
N PRO A 3 9.39 -0.68 -5.37
CA PRO A 3 10.71 -0.06 -5.31
C PRO A 3 10.57 1.46 -5.51
N VAL A 4 10.93 2.26 -4.49
CA VAL A 4 10.94 3.75 -4.51
C VAL A 4 12.25 4.30 -5.06
N GLY A 5 13.28 3.46 -5.25
CA GLY A 5 14.56 3.81 -5.88
C GLY A 5 14.46 4.09 -7.37
N GLY A 6 13.69 5.12 -7.74
CA GLY A 6 13.39 5.51 -9.12
C GLY A 6 12.03 6.18 -9.30
N LEU A 7 11.19 6.21 -8.25
CA LEU A 7 9.84 6.75 -8.38
C LEU A 7 9.86 8.27 -8.49
N LYS A 8 9.28 8.78 -9.57
CA LYS A 8 8.99 10.22 -9.68
C LYS A 8 7.96 10.56 -8.60
N PRO A 9 7.92 11.80 -8.08
CA PRO A 9 7.00 12.21 -7.01
C PRO A 9 5.53 11.78 -7.20
N ASN A 10 5.10 11.61 -8.46
CA ASN A 10 3.75 11.16 -8.80
C ASN A 10 3.46 9.70 -8.43
N GLU A 11 4.43 8.78 -8.45
CA GLU A 11 4.15 7.36 -8.23
C GLU A 11 3.96 7.04 -6.74
N THR A 12 4.71 7.71 -5.85
CA THR A 12 4.51 7.62 -4.39
C THR A 12 3.14 8.16 -3.98
N VAL A 13 2.61 9.16 -4.71
CA VAL A 13 1.25 9.69 -4.50
C VAL A 13 0.18 8.63 -4.82
N HIS A 14 0.34 7.89 -5.92
CA HIS A 14 -0.62 6.83 -6.27
C HIS A 14 -0.63 5.70 -5.24
N ALA A 15 0.53 5.25 -4.78
CA ALA A 15 0.62 4.20 -3.77
C ALA A 15 0.02 4.64 -2.41
N THR A 16 0.19 5.92 -2.05
CA THR A 16 -0.42 6.48 -0.83
C THR A 16 -1.95 6.54 -0.95
N GLN A 17 -2.48 6.91 -2.12
CA GLN A 17 -3.92 6.91 -2.39
C GLN A 17 -4.52 5.50 -2.30
N GLU A 18 -3.80 4.50 -2.82
CA GLU A 18 -4.21 3.10 -2.74
C GLU A 18 -4.29 2.63 -1.29
N ALA A 19 -3.24 2.86 -0.48
CA ALA A 19 -3.24 2.51 0.94
C ALA A 19 -4.38 3.22 1.71
N GLN A 20 -4.63 4.49 1.41
CA GLN A 20 -5.73 5.24 1.99
C GLN A 20 -7.09 4.65 1.62
N LEU A 21 -7.30 4.24 0.37
CA LEU A 21 -8.54 3.58 -0.06
C LEU A 21 -8.69 2.22 0.63
N LEU A 22 -7.66 1.38 0.62
CA LEU A 22 -7.65 0.07 1.25
C LEU A 22 -7.99 0.15 2.75
N SER A 23 -7.46 1.15 3.47
CA SER A 23 -7.76 1.36 4.89
C SER A 23 -9.23 1.67 5.21
N GLN A 24 -10.01 2.11 4.21
CA GLN A 24 -11.43 2.41 4.35
C GLN A 24 -12.34 1.25 3.97
N LEU A 25 -11.80 0.20 3.34
CA LEU A 25 -12.57 -0.97 2.94
C LEU A 25 -12.67 -1.96 4.10
N ASN A 26 -13.90 -2.26 4.50
CA ASN A 26 -14.18 -3.25 5.55
C ASN A 26 -15.32 -4.17 5.09
N HIS A 27 -14.96 -5.19 4.32
CA HIS A 27 -15.90 -6.17 3.77
C HIS A 27 -15.27 -7.56 3.76
N PRO A 28 -15.99 -8.64 4.13
CA PRO A 28 -15.42 -9.99 4.27
C PRO A 28 -14.90 -10.61 2.98
N ALA A 29 -15.24 -10.05 1.81
CA ALA A 29 -14.75 -10.49 0.51
C ALA A 29 -13.70 -9.54 -0.12
N ILE A 30 -13.23 -8.56 0.64
CA ILE A 30 -12.14 -7.66 0.22
C ILE A 30 -10.96 -7.94 1.14
N LEU A 31 -9.76 -8.04 0.55
CA LEU A 31 -8.56 -8.29 1.31
C LEU A 31 -8.35 -7.23 2.41
N LYS A 32 -8.03 -7.68 3.62
CA LYS A 32 -7.85 -6.81 4.78
C LYS A 32 -6.53 -6.06 4.71
N PHE A 33 -6.61 -4.73 4.84
CA PHE A 33 -5.46 -3.87 5.07
C PHE A 33 -5.07 -3.84 6.56
N TYR A 34 -3.77 -3.90 6.85
CA TYR A 34 -3.24 -3.77 8.21
C TYR A 34 -2.52 -2.43 8.42
N THR A 35 -1.56 -2.09 7.57
CA THR A 35 -0.78 -0.85 7.69
C THR A 35 -0.01 -0.55 6.39
N SER A 36 0.49 0.67 6.26
CA SER A 36 1.43 1.07 5.23
C SER A 36 2.52 1.96 5.80
N PHE A 37 3.75 1.83 5.30
CA PHE A 37 4.89 2.61 5.77
C PHE A 37 5.96 2.75 4.68
N LEU A 38 6.81 3.76 4.85
CA LEU A 38 8.01 3.92 4.04
C LEU A 38 9.18 3.21 4.74
N GLU A 39 9.81 2.26 4.07
CA GLU A 39 11.00 1.54 4.54
C GLU A 39 12.12 1.72 3.52
N ARG A 40 13.20 2.41 3.93
CA ARG A 40 14.28 2.83 3.03
C ARG A 40 13.70 3.59 1.83
N ASP A 41 13.92 3.08 0.63
CA ASP A 41 13.34 3.54 -0.61
C ASP A 41 12.27 2.53 -1.08
N ALA A 42 11.32 2.17 -0.23
CA ALA A 42 10.14 1.37 -0.60
C ALA A 42 8.90 1.82 0.15
N PHE A 43 7.77 2.00 -0.55
CA PHE A 43 6.47 2.19 0.08
C PHE A 43 5.81 0.82 0.19
N CYS A 44 5.58 0.39 1.42
CA CYS A 44 5.10 -0.95 1.74
C CYS A 44 3.64 -0.87 2.20
N ILE A 45 2.82 -1.78 1.67
CA ILE A 45 1.42 -2.00 2.07
C ILE A 45 1.34 -3.42 2.62
N ILE A 46 0.86 -3.55 3.86
CA ILE A 46 0.72 -4.84 4.54
C ILE A 46 -0.75 -5.23 4.54
N THR A 47 -1.04 -6.40 3.98
CA THR A 47 -2.39 -6.94 3.85
C THR A 47 -2.47 -8.36 4.38
N GLU A 48 -3.68 -8.90 4.47
CA GLU A 48 -3.85 -10.33 4.65
C GLU A 48 -3.25 -11.11 3.46
N TYR A 49 -2.83 -12.33 3.76
CA TYR A 49 -2.37 -13.28 2.77
C TYR A 49 -3.52 -14.18 2.36
N CYS A 50 -3.78 -14.27 1.06
CA CYS A 50 -4.74 -15.20 0.48
C CYS A 50 -3.93 -16.31 -0.23
N GLU A 51 -4.16 -17.57 0.12
CA GLU A 51 -3.56 -18.74 -0.53
C GLU A 51 -4.04 -18.94 -1.97
#